data_AF-A0A6J7DTS0-F1
#
_entry.id   AF-A0A6J7DTS0-F1
#
_cell.length_a   1.000
_cell.length_b   1.000
_cell.length_c   1.000
_cell.angle_alpha   90.00
_cell.angle_beta   90.00
_cell.angle_gamma   90.00
#
_symmetry.space_group_name_H-M   'P 1'
#
loop_
_entity.id
_entity.type
_entity.pdbx_description
1 polymer ?
#
loop_
_entity_poly.entity_id
_entity_poly.type
_entity_poly.pdbx_seq_one_letter_code
_entity_poly.pdbx_strand_id
1 'polypeptide(L)'
;MPGSAAAETVLPKLADSLKETLQQRNTVGSDVERMLGAHPLSSLLISMPGVGVRTAARILLEVGDGSAFKSAGHLAAYAGIAPVTHRSGTSIRGEHLA
;
A
#
# COMPACT_ATOMS: atom_id res chain seq x y z
N MET A 1 39.69 11.04 -25.64
CA MET A 1 40.02 9.79 -24.90
C MET A 1 38.95 8.76 -25.23
N PRO A 2 39.29 7.47 -25.42
CA PRO A 2 38.33 6.43 -25.84
C PRO A 2 37.03 6.36 -25.03
N GLY A 3 37.07 6.74 -23.75
CA GLY A 3 35.89 6.79 -22.88
C GLY A 3 34.82 7.84 -23.22
N SER A 4 35.13 8.93 -23.92
CA SER A 4 34.11 9.95 -24.26
C SER A 4 33.18 9.50 -25.38
N ALA A 5 33.71 8.79 -26.39
CA ALA A 5 32.90 8.27 -27.49
C ALA A 5 31.91 7.18 -27.04
N ALA A 6 32.33 6.34 -26.08
CA ALA A 6 31.43 5.36 -25.47
C ALA A 6 30.33 6.05 -24.65
N ALA A 7 30.66 7.10 -23.89
CA ALA A 7 29.68 7.87 -23.13
C ALA A 7 28.67 8.59 -24.03
N GLU A 8 29.10 9.16 -25.16
CA GLU A 8 28.22 9.80 -26.16
C GLU A 8 27.19 8.83 -26.75
N THR A 9 27.49 7.53 -26.79
CA THR A 9 26.57 6.51 -27.31
C THR A 9 25.67 5.92 -26.22
N VAL A 10 26.18 5.73 -25.01
CA VAL A 10 25.47 5.04 -23.92
C VAL A 10 24.55 5.97 -23.15
N LEU A 11 24.97 7.21 -22.90
CA LEU A 11 24.18 8.17 -22.11
C LEU A 11 22.80 8.47 -22.73
N PRO A 12 22.66 8.70 -24.05
CA PRO A 12 21.34 8.90 -24.66
C PRO A 12 20.43 7.68 -24.49
N LYS A 13 20.96 6.46 -24.68
CA LYS A 13 20.18 5.22 -24.53
C LYS A 13 19.66 5.04 -23.10
N LEU A 14 20.50 5.35 -22.10
CA LEU A 14 20.08 5.32 -20.70
C LEU A 14 19.05 6.40 -20.38
N ALA A 15 19.22 7.61 -20.95
CA ALA A 15 18.25 8.69 -20.79
C ALA A 15 16.88 8.31 -21.38
N ASP A 16 16.86 7.69 -22.56
CA ASP A 16 15.64 7.19 -23.20
C ASP A 16 14.98 6.08 -22.37
N SER A 17 15.76 5.12 -21.87
CA SER A 17 15.25 4.03 -21.02
C SER A 17 14.66 4.56 -19.71
N LEU A 18 15.31 5.55 -19.10
CA LEU A 18 14.79 6.22 -17.91
C LEU A 18 13.49 6.95 -18.24
N LYS A 19 13.44 7.71 -19.33
CA LYS A 19 12.23 8.42 -19.77
C LYS A 19 11.07 7.46 -19.97
N GLU A 20 11.29 6.34 -20.65
CA GLU A 20 10.28 5.32 -20.86
C GLU A 20 9.78 4.73 -19.53
N THR A 21 10.68 4.37 -18.62
CA THR A 21 10.32 3.83 -17.30
C THR A 21 9.50 4.85 -16.49
N LEU A 22 9.87 6.14 -16.53
CA LEU A 22 9.13 7.21 -15.86
C LEU A 22 7.72 7.39 -16.45
N GLN A 23 7.56 7.23 -17.76
CA GLN A 23 6.26 7.27 -18.44
C GLN A 23 5.40 6.07 -18.06
N GLN A 24 5.95 4.85 -18.12
CA GLN A 24 5.25 3.63 -17.72
C GLN A 24 4.76 3.72 -16.27
N ARG A 25 5.60 4.23 -15.35
CA ARG A 25 5.21 4.45 -13.96
C ARG A 25 4.04 5.42 -13.83
N ASN A 26 3.98 6.48 -14.65
CA ASN A 26 2.87 7.42 -14.62
C ASN A 26 1.57 6.77 -15.13
N THR A 27 1.65 6.00 -16.21
CA THR A 27 0.50 5.25 -16.75
C THR A 27 -0.05 4.28 -15.72
N VAL A 28 0.81 3.45 -15.11
CA VAL A 28 0.41 2.52 -14.04
C VAL A 28 -0.21 3.27 -12.87
N GLY A 29 0.35 4.43 -12.50
CA GLY A 29 -0.22 5.31 -11.49
C GLY A 29 -1.67 5.68 -11.81
N SER A 30 -1.93 6.23 -12.99
CA SER A 30 -3.28 6.60 -13.42
C SER A 30 -4.26 5.41 -13.50
N ASP A 31 -3.78 4.23 -13.88
CA ASP A 31 -4.62 3.03 -13.93
C ASP A 31 -5.04 2.58 -12.52
N VAL A 32 -4.13 2.64 -11.55
CA VAL A 32 -4.46 2.37 -10.13
C VAL A 32 -5.49 3.35 -9.60
N GLU A 33 -5.38 4.65 -9.91
CA GLU A 33 -6.37 5.66 -9.49
C GLU A 33 -7.75 5.37 -10.09
N ARG A 34 -7.80 4.98 -11.38
CA ARG A 34 -9.05 4.60 -12.06
C ARG A 34 -9.69 3.36 -11.44
N MET A 35 -8.90 2.31 -11.21
CA MET A 35 -9.38 1.06 -10.60
C MET A 35 -9.89 1.31 -9.18
N LEU A 36 -9.19 2.14 -8.41
CA LEU A 36 -9.63 2.52 -7.07
C LEU A 36 -10.98 3.24 -7.10
N GLY A 37 -11.16 4.20 -8.02
CA GLY A 37 -12.42 4.96 -8.13
C GLY A 37 -13.66 4.08 -8.38
N ALA A 38 -13.48 2.90 -8.96
CA ALA A 38 -14.57 1.92 -9.17
C ALA A 38 -14.85 1.04 -7.94
N HIS A 39 -13.96 1.03 -6.94
CA HIS A 39 -14.09 0.15 -5.78
C HIS A 39 -15.08 0.72 -4.74
N PRO A 40 -16.03 -0.08 -4.21
CA PRO A 40 -17.05 0.41 -3.26
C PRO A 40 -16.47 1.05 -1.98
N LEU A 41 -15.35 0.52 -1.47
CA LEU A 41 -14.69 1.02 -0.26
C LEU A 41 -13.80 2.26 -0.50
N SER A 42 -13.62 2.70 -1.74
CA SER A 42 -12.69 3.80 -2.06
C SER A 42 -13.08 5.12 -1.41
N SER A 43 -14.36 5.48 -1.49
CA SER A 43 -14.90 6.72 -0.90
C SER A 43 -14.79 6.72 0.63
N LEU A 44 -15.05 5.57 1.25
CA LEU A 44 -14.92 5.40 2.70
C LEU A 44 -13.46 5.58 3.14
N LEU A 45 -12.51 4.90 2.48
CA LEU A 45 -11.10 5.03 2.82
C LEU A 45 -10.60 6.46 2.60
N ILE A 46 -10.93 7.10 1.48
CA ILE A 46 -10.47 8.47 1.17
C ILE A 46 -11.06 9.53 2.12
N SER A 47 -12.20 9.25 2.76
CA SER A 47 -12.77 10.14 3.78
C SER A 47 -11.98 10.19 5.09
N MET A 48 -11.10 9.20 5.34
CA MET A 48 -10.31 9.15 6.57
C MET A 48 -9.15 10.16 6.52
N PRO A 49 -8.93 10.96 7.58
CA PRO A 49 -7.80 11.87 7.64
C PRO A 49 -6.47 11.14 7.43
N GLY A 50 -5.66 11.62 6.49
CA GLY A 50 -4.36 11.02 6.15
C GLY A 50 -4.43 9.85 5.16
N VAL A 51 -5.61 9.44 4.70
CA VAL A 51 -5.79 8.36 3.71
C VAL A 51 -6.13 8.98 2.35
N GLY A 52 -5.12 9.18 1.51
CA GLY A 52 -5.32 9.58 0.11
C GLY A 52 -5.50 8.38 -0.83
N VAL A 53 -5.74 8.65 -2.11
CA VAL A 53 -5.91 7.65 -3.19
C VAL A 53 -4.85 6.55 -3.16
N ARG A 54 -3.56 6.92 -3.09
CA ARG A 54 -2.45 5.95 -3.06
C ARG A 54 -2.46 5.08 -1.80
N THR A 55 -2.83 5.64 -0.65
CA THR A 55 -2.91 4.91 0.62
C THR A 55 -4.11 3.97 0.61
N ALA A 56 -5.27 4.44 0.17
CA ALA A 56 -6.47 3.62 0.01
C ALA A 56 -6.25 2.45 -0.96
N ALA A 57 -5.58 2.68 -2.10
CA ALA A 57 -5.21 1.62 -3.03
C ALA A 57 -4.32 0.56 -2.39
N ARG A 58 -3.31 0.95 -1.58
CA ARG A 58 -2.47 0.00 -0.84
C ARG A 58 -3.27 -0.83 0.16
N ILE A 59 -4.14 -0.18 0.94
CA ILE A 59 -5.00 -0.89 1.91
C ILE A 59 -5.84 -1.96 1.19
N LEU A 60 -6.48 -1.60 0.07
CA LEU A 60 -7.30 -2.56 -0.69
C LEU A 60 -6.48 -3.65 -1.38
N LEU A 61 -5.25 -3.36 -1.81
CA LEU A 61 -4.36 -4.39 -2.36
C LEU A 61 -3.92 -5.40 -1.29
N GLU A 62 -3.72 -4.95 -0.06
CA GLU A 62 -3.24 -5.82 1.04
C GLU A 62 -4.39 -6.57 1.72
N VAL A 63 -5.55 -5.92 1.89
CA VAL A 63 -6.67 -6.42 2.71
C VAL A 63 -7.85 -6.87 1.85
N GLY A 64 -7.94 -6.42 0.60
CA GLY A 64 -9.09 -6.66 -0.27
C GLY A 64 -10.38 -6.02 0.27
N ASP A 65 -11.48 -6.76 0.19
CA ASP A 65 -12.76 -6.43 0.82
C ASP A 65 -12.84 -6.84 2.29
N GLY A 66 -11.74 -7.35 2.87
CA GLY A 66 -11.67 -7.81 4.25
C GLY A 66 -12.23 -9.21 4.50
N SER A 67 -12.80 -9.88 3.49
CA SER A 67 -13.40 -11.22 3.63
C SER A 67 -12.40 -12.32 3.99
N ALA A 68 -11.10 -12.08 3.77
CA ALA A 68 -10.02 -12.97 4.20
C ALA A 68 -9.84 -13.03 5.73
N PHE A 69 -10.41 -12.08 6.48
CA PHE A 69 -10.30 -12.00 7.92
C PHE A 69 -11.58 -12.50 8.60
N LYS A 70 -11.45 -13.33 9.63
CA LYS A 70 -12.59 -13.88 10.38
C LYS A 70 -13.45 -12.81 11.06
N SER A 71 -12.82 -11.71 11.48
CA SER A 71 -13.49 -10.57 12.12
C SER A 71 -12.66 -9.30 11.94
N ALA A 72 -13.28 -8.14 12.19
CA ALA A 72 -12.56 -6.87 12.23
C ALA A 72 -11.42 -6.87 13.27
N GLY A 73 -11.58 -7.60 14.38
CA GLY A 73 -10.53 -7.80 15.39
C GLY A 73 -9.32 -8.55 14.84
N HIS A 74 -9.55 -9.58 14.01
CA HIS A 74 -8.45 -10.29 13.34
C HIS A 74 -7.69 -9.40 12.36
N LEU A 75 -8.40 -8.54 11.61
CA LEU A 75 -7.76 -7.54 10.74
C LEU A 75 -6.95 -6.53 11.56
N ALA A 76 -7.50 -6.02 12.66
CA ALA A 76 -6.77 -5.11 13.55
C ALA A 76 -5.52 -5.76 14.15
N ALA A 77 -5.58 -7.05 14.49
CA ALA A 77 -4.45 -7.81 15.00
C ALA A 77 -3.37 -8.00 13.94
N TYR A 78 -3.77 -8.35 12.71
CA TYR A 78 -2.87 -8.42 11.55
C TYR A 78 -2.16 -7.08 11.30
N ALA A 79 -2.89 -5.97 11.38
CA ALA A 79 -2.34 -4.63 11.22
C ALA A 79 -1.52 -4.14 12.42
N GLY A 80 -1.41 -4.93 13.50
CA GLY A 80 -0.65 -4.57 14.71
C GLY A 80 -1.28 -3.45 15.54
N ILE A 81 -2.56 -3.14 15.32
CA ILE A 81 -3.30 -2.08 16.02
C ILE A 81 -4.36 -2.62 16.99
N ALA A 82 -4.56 -3.94 17.05
CA ALA A 82 -5.43 -4.53 18.05
C ALA A 82 -4.88 -4.24 19.47
N PRO A 83 -5.75 -3.88 20.43
CA PRO A 83 -5.32 -3.65 21.80
C PRO A 83 -4.79 -4.93 22.42
N VAL A 84 -3.61 -4.87 23.03
CA VAL A 84 -3.03 -5.98 23.81
C VAL A 84 -3.28 -5.70 25.29
N THR A 85 -3.95 -6.62 25.97
CA THR A 85 -4.16 -6.51 27.42
C THR A 85 -2.87 -6.83 28.15
N HIS A 86 -2.19 -5.82 28.71
CA HIS A 86 -1.07 -6.00 29.62
C HIS A 86 -1.55 -5.85 31.07
N ARG A 87 -1.82 -6.96 31.76
CA ARG A 87 -2.12 -6.94 33.20
C ARG A 87 -0.87 -7.32 34.00
N SER A 88 -0.38 -6.40 34.84
CA SER A 88 0.70 -6.64 35.80
C SER A 88 0.24 -7.32 37.11
N GLY A 89 -0.96 -7.91 37.13
CA GLY A 89 -1.60 -8.44 38.35
C GLY A 89 -1.94 -9.93 38.26
N THR A 90 -1.68 -10.66 39.34
CA THR A 90 -1.80 -12.12 39.52
C THR A 90 -3.25 -12.68 39.53
N SER A 91 -4.23 -12.01 38.92
CA SER A 91 -5.63 -12.45 38.97
C SER A 91 -6.03 -13.30 37.76
N ILE A 92 -6.23 -14.60 38.04
CA ILE A 92 -6.53 -15.75 37.15
C ILE A 92 -7.94 -15.78 36.53
N ARG A 93 -8.49 -14.63 36.13
CA ARG A 93 -9.72 -14.61 35.31
C ARG A 93 -9.48 -13.77 34.05
N GLY A 94 -8.84 -14.41 33.07
CA GLY A 94 -8.64 -13.88 31.73
C GLY A 94 -9.83 -14.23 30.85
N GLU A 95 -10.58 -13.22 30.45
CA GLU A 95 -11.61 -13.29 29.42
C GLU A 95 -10.97 -13.35 28.01
N HIS A 96 -11.51 -14.21 27.16
CA HIS A 96 -10.96 -14.56 25.84
C HIS A 96 -11.35 -13.49 24.82
N LEU A 97 -10.38 -12.80 24.21
CA LEU A 97 -10.61 -12.03 22.99
C LEU A 97 -10.67 -13.02 21.81
N ALA A 98 -11.75 -12.93 21.03
CA ALA A 98 -12.00 -13.67 19.79
C ALA A 98 -12.07 -12.70 18.60
#